data_AF-T0ZV62-F1
#
_entry.id   AF-T0ZV62-F1
#
_cell.length_a   1.000
_cell.length_b   1.000
_cell.length_c   1.000
_cell.angle_alpha   90.00
_cell.angle_beta   90.00
_cell.angle_gamma   90.00
#
_symmetry.space_group_name_H-M   'P 1'
#
loop_
_entity.id
_entity.type
_entity.pdbx_description
1 polymer ?
#
loop_
_entity_poly.entity_id
_entity_poly.type
_entity_poly.pdbx_seq_one_letter_code
_entity_poly.pdbx_strand_id
1 'polypeptide(L)'
;MSSIPRRSSVPVLIGAIRVGGDAPVVVQSMTNTDTADAEGTAQQIKSLARAGSELVRLTVNTAEAAEAVPRIRERLDQMGVGVPLIGDFHFNGHKLLREHPACAEALAKYRINPGNV
;
A
#
# COMPACT_ATOMS: atom_id res chain seq x y z
N MET A 1 12.01 -27.12 -3.92
CA MET A 1 11.68 -26.36 -2.70
C MET A 1 12.98 -25.74 -2.19
N SER A 2 12.98 -24.46 -1.82
CA SER A 2 14.21 -23.77 -1.39
C SER A 2 14.82 -24.46 -0.16
N SER A 3 16.11 -24.80 -0.22
CA SER A 3 16.88 -25.46 0.84
C SER A 3 17.29 -24.52 1.98
N ILE A 4 16.84 -23.27 1.93
CA ILE A 4 17.20 -22.25 2.91
C ILE A 4 16.17 -22.29 4.05
N PRO A 5 16.57 -22.57 5.30
CA PRO A 5 15.66 -22.55 6.44
C PRO A 5 15.11 -21.14 6.64
N ARG A 6 13.78 -21.00 6.65
CA ARG A 6 13.09 -19.72 6.85
C ARG A 6 13.24 -19.25 8.29
N ARG A 7 13.56 -17.96 8.48
CA ARG A 7 13.59 -17.32 9.80
C ARG A 7 12.21 -17.36 10.46
N SER A 8 12.13 -17.86 11.69
CA SER A 8 10.91 -17.76 12.50
C SER A 8 10.56 -16.29 12.78
N SER A 9 9.31 -15.91 12.54
CA SER A 9 8.80 -14.54 12.70
C SER A 9 7.35 -14.54 13.14
N VAL A 10 6.95 -13.49 13.86
CA VAL A 10 5.55 -13.25 14.20
C VAL A 10 4.80 -12.87 12.91
N PRO A 11 3.68 -13.55 12.58
CA PRO A 11 2.90 -13.21 11.42
C PRO A 11 2.12 -11.89 11.62
N VAL A 12 2.00 -11.11 10.55
CA VAL A 12 1.23 -9.84 10.53
C VAL A 12 0.23 -9.90 9.38
N LEU A 13 -0.98 -9.41 9.60
CA LEU A 13 -2.00 -9.27 8.55
C LEU A 13 -1.91 -7.87 7.91
N ILE A 14 -1.95 -7.83 6.57
CA ILE A 14 -2.06 -6.62 5.76
C ILE A 14 -3.28 -6.81 4.87
N GLY A 15 -4.41 -6.21 5.26
CA GLY A 15 -5.71 -6.61 4.73
C GLY A 15 -5.94 -8.11 4.96
N ALA A 16 -6.23 -8.86 3.88
CA ALA A 16 -6.39 -10.31 3.93
C ALA A 16 -5.08 -11.11 3.81
N ILE A 17 -3.92 -10.45 3.61
CA ILE A 17 -2.65 -11.13 3.33
C ILE A 17 -1.81 -11.28 4.60
N ARG A 18 -1.36 -12.52 4.88
CA ARG A 18 -0.49 -12.84 6.01
C ARG A 18 0.98 -12.78 5.59
N VAL A 19 1.78 -11.97 6.28
CA VAL A 19 3.24 -11.85 6.08
C VAL A 19 3.96 -12.40 7.30
N GLY A 20 4.95 -13.26 7.08
CA GLY A 20 5.75 -13.87 8.15
C GLY A 20 5.17 -15.19 8.69
N GLY A 21 5.85 -15.77 9.67
CA GLY A 21 5.58 -17.12 10.14
C GLY A 21 5.84 -18.17 9.04
N ASP A 22 4.84 -19.00 8.80
CA ASP A 22 4.80 -20.08 7.80
C ASP A 22 4.22 -19.65 6.44
N ALA A 23 3.72 -18.42 6.32
CA ALA A 23 3.17 -17.92 5.07
C ALA A 23 4.23 -17.84 3.95
N PRO A 24 3.84 -18.01 2.67
CA PRO A 24 4.74 -17.80 1.53
C PRO A 24 5.45 -16.44 1.54
N VAL A 25 6.54 -16.30 0.78
CA VAL A 25 7.13 -14.96 0.58
C VAL A 25 6.15 -14.15 -0.26
N VAL A 26 5.69 -13.02 0.27
CA VAL A 26 4.76 -12.12 -0.43
C VAL A 26 5.53 -11.17 -1.34
N VAL A 27 5.10 -11.08 -2.60
CA VAL A 27 5.64 -10.13 -3.58
C VAL A 27 4.91 -8.79 -3.46
N GLN A 28 5.68 -7.70 -3.34
CA GLN A 28 5.12 -6.35 -3.31
C GLN A 28 5.87 -5.45 -4.31
N SER A 29 5.19 -4.40 -4.75
CA SER A 29 5.77 -3.37 -5.62
C SER A 29 5.33 -1.98 -5.16
N MET A 30 5.80 -0.93 -5.85
CA MET A 30 5.44 0.45 -5.58
C MET A 30 5.11 1.16 -6.89
N THR A 31 4.08 2.00 -6.87
CA THR A 31 3.77 2.91 -7.98
C THR A 31 4.87 3.95 -8.16
N ASN A 32 4.92 4.54 -9.35
CA ASN A 32 5.77 5.69 -9.66
C ASN A 32 5.01 6.85 -10.32
N THR A 33 3.68 6.72 -10.42
CA THR A 33 2.75 7.76 -10.81
C THR A 33 2.59 8.79 -9.69
N ASP A 34 2.19 10.01 -10.04
CA ASP A 34 1.77 11.00 -9.05
C ASP A 34 0.47 10.52 -8.41
N THR A 35 0.47 10.31 -7.10
CA THR A 35 -0.70 9.80 -6.37
C THR A 35 -1.90 10.76 -6.46
N ALA A 36 -1.67 12.07 -6.66
CA ALA A 36 -2.75 13.02 -6.90
C ALA A 36 -3.53 12.71 -8.21
N ASP A 37 -2.89 12.05 -9.19
CA ASP A 37 -3.57 11.46 -10.34
C ASP A 37 -4.20 10.12 -9.95
N ALA A 38 -5.42 10.20 -9.40
CA ALA A 38 -6.16 9.03 -8.93
C ALA A 38 -6.44 8.00 -10.04
N GLU A 39 -6.64 8.43 -11.28
CA GLU A 39 -6.94 7.54 -12.39
C GLU A 39 -5.67 6.81 -12.84
N GLY A 40 -4.61 7.55 -13.16
CA GLY A 40 -3.33 6.97 -13.57
C GLY A 40 -2.75 6.04 -12.50
N THR A 41 -2.83 6.43 -11.23
CA THR A 41 -2.38 5.61 -10.11
C THR A 41 -3.21 4.34 -9.98
N ALA A 42 -4.54 4.41 -10.08
CA ALA A 42 -5.39 3.21 -10.04
C ALA A 42 -5.11 2.24 -11.20
N GLN A 43 -4.90 2.74 -12.41
CA GLN A 43 -4.54 1.90 -13.57
C GLN A 43 -3.18 1.23 -13.40
N GLN A 44 -2.20 1.94 -12.84
CA GLN A 44 -0.90 1.35 -12.54
C GLN A 44 -1.00 0.29 -11.45
N ILE A 45 -1.72 0.55 -10.35
CA ILE A 45 -1.94 -0.43 -9.27
C ILE A 45 -2.60 -1.70 -9.82
N LYS A 46 -3.63 -1.56 -10.66
CA LYS A 46 -4.26 -2.70 -11.35
C LYS A 46 -3.29 -3.48 -12.21
N SER A 47 -2.41 -2.78 -12.93
CA SER A 47 -1.39 -3.43 -13.78
C SER A 47 -0.38 -4.20 -12.93
N LEU A 48 0.10 -3.63 -11.83
CA LEU A 48 1.00 -4.28 -10.88
C LEU A 48 0.35 -5.51 -10.23
N ALA A 49 -0.91 -5.40 -9.80
CA ALA A 49 -1.66 -6.51 -9.22
C ALA A 49 -1.81 -7.67 -10.23
N ARG A 50 -2.17 -7.35 -11.49
CA ARG A 50 -2.27 -8.34 -12.58
C ARG A 50 -0.92 -8.99 -12.93
N ALA A 51 0.18 -8.26 -12.76
CA ALA A 51 1.53 -8.80 -12.93
C ALA A 51 1.98 -9.70 -11.76
N GLY A 52 1.18 -9.84 -10.70
CA GLY A 52 1.46 -10.70 -9.55
C GLY A 52 1.91 -9.96 -8.30
N SER A 53 1.80 -8.62 -8.25
CA SER A 53 2.05 -7.87 -7.01
C SER A 53 0.90 -8.12 -6.02
N GLU A 54 1.19 -8.82 -4.94
CA GLU A 54 0.20 -9.16 -3.90
C GLU A 54 -0.11 -7.96 -3.00
N LEU A 55 0.82 -7.02 -2.86
CA LEU A 55 0.65 -5.74 -2.15
C LEU A 55 1.17 -4.60 -3.03
N VAL A 56 0.53 -3.43 -3.00
CA VAL A 56 1.01 -2.27 -3.77
C VAL A 56 1.18 -1.05 -2.88
N ARG A 57 2.37 -0.46 -2.91
CA ARG A 57 2.70 0.77 -2.19
C ARG A 57 2.54 1.99 -3.10
N LEU A 58 2.08 3.10 -2.54
CA LEU A 58 2.03 4.42 -3.18
C LEU A 58 2.55 5.50 -2.23
N THR A 59 3.07 6.59 -2.78
CA THR A 59 3.58 7.70 -1.98
C THR A 59 2.43 8.55 -1.44
N VAL A 60 2.53 9.01 -0.19
CA VAL A 60 1.56 9.94 0.40
C VAL A 60 2.35 11.05 1.09
N ASN A 61 2.69 12.08 0.32
CA ASN A 61 3.58 13.16 0.71
C ASN A 61 2.93 14.56 0.69
N THR A 62 1.74 14.69 0.10
CA THR A 62 0.96 15.95 0.05
C THR A 62 -0.49 15.72 0.45
N ALA A 63 -1.22 16.81 0.68
CA ALA A 63 -2.66 16.77 0.98
C ALA A 63 -3.46 16.22 -0.22
N GLU A 64 -3.10 16.63 -1.44
CA GLU A 64 -3.74 16.18 -2.68
C GLU A 64 -3.55 14.68 -2.90
N ALA A 65 -2.33 14.17 -2.62
CA ALA A 65 -2.07 12.74 -2.65
C ALA A 65 -2.92 12.00 -1.61
N ALA A 66 -3.02 12.52 -0.38
CA ALA A 66 -3.84 11.93 0.67
C ALA A 66 -5.33 11.92 0.31
N GLU A 67 -5.86 13.01 -0.27
CA GLU A 67 -7.24 13.10 -0.76
C GLU A 67 -7.53 12.14 -1.91
N ALA A 68 -6.52 11.81 -2.72
CA ALA A 68 -6.66 10.90 -3.85
C ALA A 68 -6.72 9.42 -3.44
N VAL A 69 -6.11 9.02 -2.31
CA VAL A 69 -6.09 7.62 -1.85
C VAL A 69 -7.48 6.96 -1.78
N PRO A 70 -8.51 7.54 -1.13
CA PRO A 70 -9.85 6.94 -1.13
C PRO A 70 -10.46 6.86 -2.53
N ARG A 71 -10.18 7.83 -3.42
CA ARG A 71 -10.64 7.82 -4.81
C ARG A 71 -9.96 6.73 -5.65
N ILE A 72 -8.69 6.44 -5.35
CA ILE A 72 -7.93 5.32 -5.93
C ILE A 72 -8.53 4.00 -5.48
N ARG A 73 -8.80 3.85 -4.17
CA ARG A 73 -9.44 2.66 -3.60
C ARG A 73 -10.79 2.39 -4.27
N GLU A 74 -11.66 3.39 -4.35
CA GLU A 74 -12.97 3.27 -4.99
C GLU A 74 -12.87 2.81 -6.46
N ARG A 75 -11.95 3.41 -7.24
CA ARG A 75 -11.70 2.99 -8.63
C ARG A 75 -11.25 1.54 -8.73
N LEU A 76 -10.34 1.12 -7.84
CA LEU A 76 -9.88 -0.26 -7.81
C LEU A 76 -11.02 -1.22 -7.44
N ASP A 77 -11.92 -0.83 -6.52
CA ASP A 77 -13.12 -1.60 -6.18
C ASP A 77 -14.07 -1.73 -7.38
N GLN A 78 -14.33 -0.64 -8.09
CA GLN A 78 -15.12 -0.64 -9.33
C GLN A 78 -14.51 -1.54 -10.41
N MET A 79 -13.17 -1.65 -10.44
CA MET A 79 -12.42 -2.53 -11.34
C MET A 79 -12.29 -3.98 -10.83
N GLY A 80 -12.83 -4.31 -9.65
CA GLY A 80 -12.71 -5.63 -9.03
C GLY A 80 -11.30 -5.99 -8.55
N VAL A 81 -10.46 -4.99 -8.26
CA VAL A 81 -9.05 -5.16 -7.87
C VAL A 81 -8.88 -4.93 -6.37
N GLY A 82 -8.99 -6.00 -5.57
CA GLY A 82 -8.89 -5.94 -4.10
C GLY A 82 -7.47 -5.93 -3.52
N VAL A 83 -6.44 -5.50 -4.27
CA VAL A 83 -5.05 -5.50 -3.78
C VAL A 83 -4.89 -4.55 -2.58
N PRO A 84 -4.25 -4.95 -1.47
CA PRO A 84 -4.02 -4.07 -0.33
C PRO A 84 -3.08 -2.91 -0.67
N LEU A 85 -3.47 -1.70 -0.26
CA LEU A 85 -2.72 -0.46 -0.47
C LEU A 85 -1.85 -0.13 0.73
N ILE A 86 -0.59 0.23 0.47
CA ILE A 86 0.38 0.65 1.50
C ILE A 86 0.72 2.12 1.28
N GLY A 87 0.51 2.97 2.29
CA GLY A 87 0.89 4.39 2.23
C GLY A 87 2.33 4.58 2.66
N ASP A 88 3.13 5.20 1.80
CA ASP A 88 4.52 5.59 2.09
C ASP A 88 4.61 7.05 2.53
N PHE A 89 4.85 7.27 3.83
CA PHE A 89 4.86 8.60 4.43
C PHE A 89 6.28 9.06 4.78
N HIS A 90 6.55 10.34 4.53
CA HIS A 90 7.81 11.00 4.86
C HIS A 90 7.56 12.40 5.43
N PHE A 91 8.25 12.78 6.50
CA PHE A 91 8.27 14.10 7.18
C PHE A 91 6.93 14.60 7.76
N ASN A 92 5.84 14.57 7.01
CA ASN A 92 4.54 15.14 7.35
C ASN A 92 3.44 14.08 7.52
N GLY A 93 3.78 12.79 7.55
CA GLY A 93 2.80 11.70 7.63
C GLY A 93 1.82 11.81 8.79
N HIS A 94 2.30 12.27 9.95
CA HIS A 94 1.45 12.49 11.13
C HIS A 94 0.40 13.60 10.93
N LYS A 95 0.67 14.61 10.09
CA LYS A 95 -0.30 15.66 9.73
C LYS A 95 -1.30 15.12 8.73
N LEU A 96 -0.81 14.49 7.65
CA LEU A 96 -1.67 13.94 6.59
C LEU A 96 -2.64 12.89 7.13
N LEU A 97 -2.19 11.98 8.00
CA LEU A 97 -3.07 10.98 8.62
C LEU A 97 -4.12 11.60 9.55
N ARG A 98 -3.84 12.75 10.17
CA ARG A 98 -4.78 13.46 11.05
C ARG A 98 -5.80 14.27 10.24
N GLU A 99 -5.33 14.96 9.22
CA GLU A 99 -6.13 15.88 8.40
C GLU A 99 -6.98 15.13 7.37
N HIS A 100 -6.54 13.96 6.93
CA HIS A 100 -7.24 13.12 5.93
C HIS A 100 -7.54 11.72 6.48
N PRO A 101 -8.50 11.56 7.42
CA PRO A 101 -8.83 10.26 8.02
C PRO A 101 -9.29 9.22 6.99
N ALA A 102 -9.98 9.64 5.91
CA ALA A 102 -10.37 8.73 4.82
C ALA A 102 -9.17 8.11 4.08
N CYS A 103 -8.02 8.80 4.03
CA CYS A 103 -6.78 8.22 3.52
C CYS A 103 -6.29 7.10 4.44
N ALA A 104 -6.29 7.35 5.75
CA ALA A 104 -5.89 6.37 6.75
C ALA A 104 -6.76 5.10 6.67
N GLU A 105 -8.08 5.27 6.64
CA GLU A 105 -9.05 4.17 6.54
C GLU A 105 -8.93 3.34 5.25
N ALA A 106 -8.59 3.98 4.12
CA ALA A 106 -8.47 3.31 2.82
C ALA A 106 -7.18 2.47 2.67
N LEU A 107 -6.17 2.69 3.52
CA LEU A 107 -4.89 1.99 3.47
C LEU A 107 -4.88 0.75 4.37
N ALA A 108 -4.26 -0.32 3.90
CA ALA A 108 -4.11 -1.57 4.66
C ALA A 108 -2.87 -1.56 5.58
N LYS A 109 -1.92 -0.64 5.35
CA LYS A 109 -0.68 -0.50 6.11
C LYS A 109 -0.07 0.89 5.90
N TYR A 110 0.60 1.39 6.93
CA TYR A 110 1.45 2.58 6.85
C TYR A 110 2.93 2.18 6.89
N ARG A 111 3.74 2.78 6.01
CA ARG A 111 5.20 2.72 6.12
C ARG A 111 5.70 4.04 6.69
N ILE A 112 6.47 3.93 7.77
CA ILE A 112 7.09 5.04 8.49
C ILE A 112 8.61 4.87 8.39
N ASN A 113 9.32 5.96 8.10
CA ASN A 113 10.77 6.01 8.18
C ASN A 113 11.21 6.77 9.44
N PRO A 114 11.74 6.11 10.49
CA PRO A 114 12.09 6.76 11.77
C PRO A 114 13.11 7.91 11.63
N GLY A 115 13.91 7.96 10.56
CA GLY A 115 14.83 9.07 10.31
C GLY A 115 14.17 10.36 9.83
N ASN A 116 12.92 10.28 9.36
CA ASN A 116 12.20 11.39 8.72
C ASN A 116 10.75 11.49 9.27
N VAL A 117 10.50 11.22 10.56
CA VAL A 117 9.17 11.33 11.19
C VAL A 117 9.03 12.65 11.92
#